data_AF-A0A6V8NPT3-F1
#
_entry.id   AF-A0A6V8NPT3-F1
#
_cell.length_a   1.000
_cell.length_b   1.000
_cell.length_c   1.000
_cell.angle_alpha   90.00
_cell.angle_beta   90.00
_cell.angle_gamma   90.00
#
_symmetry.space_group_name_H-M   'P 1'
#
loop_
_entity.id
_entity.type
_entity.pdbx_description
1 polymer ?
#
loop_
_entity_poly.entity_id
_entity_poly.type
_entity_poly.pdbx_seq_one_letter_code
_entity_poly.pdbx_strand_id
1 'polypeptide(L)'
;MSAHAAAGSVRYCGRIFTIEEIDRIRELLVSEPRRNRLQLSRVVCDELGWRSPAGRRKDMSCRVAMLRMHRDGLITLPPPQKGNGNGRTRPRLTSASDPREPITLPAGALGELLFRPVNT
;
A
#
# COMPACT_ATOMS: atom_id res chain seq x y z
N MET A 1 27.58 5.10 24.86
CA MET A 1 26.46 5.95 25.35
C MET A 1 25.28 5.73 24.42
N SER A 2 24.42 4.75 24.72
CA SER A 2 23.22 4.46 23.92
C SER A 2 22.01 5.13 24.55
N ALA A 3 21.50 6.17 23.90
CA ALA A 3 20.19 6.71 24.20
C ALA A 3 19.13 5.72 23.68
N HIS A 4 18.36 5.10 24.57
CA HIS A 4 17.14 4.40 24.19
C HIS A 4 16.08 5.46 23.88
N ALA A 5 15.82 5.70 22.60
CA ALA A 5 14.68 6.50 22.16
C ALA A 5 13.38 5.81 22.58
N ALA A 6 12.37 6.60 22.96
CA ALA A 6 11.06 6.10 23.33
C ALA A 6 10.50 5.17 22.25
N ALA A 7 10.03 3.98 22.65
CA ALA A 7 9.55 2.93 21.77
C ALA A 7 8.20 3.31 21.11
N GLY A 8 8.26 4.18 20.12
CA GLY A 8 7.15 4.44 19.21
C GLY A 8 7.04 3.32 18.17
N SER A 9 5.83 2.95 17.81
CA SER A 9 5.62 2.10 16.63
C SER A 9 4.40 2.54 15.86
N VAL A 10 4.43 2.37 14.54
CA VAL A 10 3.34 2.74 13.65
C VAL A 10 3.01 1.56 12.75
N ARG A 11 1.71 1.31 12.53
CA ARG A 11 1.25 0.17 11.74
C ARG A 11 0.91 0.59 10.32
N TYR A 12 1.57 -0.04 9.34
CA TYR A 12 1.26 0.12 7.92
C TYR A 12 1.13 -1.22 7.22
N CYS A 13 0.09 -1.38 6.39
CA CYS A 13 -0.12 -2.59 5.58
C CYS A 13 -0.06 -3.89 6.39
N GLY A 14 -0.50 -3.84 7.66
CA GLY A 14 -0.50 -4.99 8.57
C GLY A 14 0.85 -5.31 9.24
N ARG A 15 1.92 -4.56 8.95
CA ARG A 15 3.22 -4.65 9.64
C ARG A 15 3.37 -3.50 10.64
N ILE A 16 3.94 -3.79 11.80
CA ILE A 16 4.38 -2.78 12.77
C ILE A 16 5.79 -2.34 12.37
N PHE A 17 6.00 -1.02 12.32
CA PHE A 17 7.31 -0.40 12.10
C PHE A 17 7.75 0.27 13.37
N THR A 18 8.95 -0.05 13.84
CA THR A 18 9.57 0.68 14.95
C THR A 18 10.15 2.00 14.44
N ILE A 19 10.44 2.94 15.36
CA ILE A 19 11.12 4.18 14.99
C ILE A 19 12.47 3.90 14.32
N GLU A 20 13.21 2.92 14.82
CA GLU A 20 14.53 2.54 14.28
C GLU A 20 14.43 1.94 12.87
N GLU A 21 13.35 1.22 12.54
CA GLU A 21 13.10 0.79 11.17
C GLU A 21 12.75 1.97 10.25
N ILE A 22 11.98 2.94 10.76
CA ILE A 22 11.65 4.16 10.01
C ILE A 22 12.91 5.00 9.76
N ASP A 23 13.78 5.12 10.75
CA ASP A 23 15.07 5.81 10.62
C ASP A 23 15.97 5.14 9.58
N ARG A 24 16.08 3.82 9.60
CA ARG A 24 16.78 3.06 8.55
C ARG A 24 16.20 3.31 7.16
N ILE A 25 14.87 3.40 7.03
CA ILE A 25 14.25 3.78 5.75
C ILE A 25 14.69 5.20 5.33
N ARG A 26 14.75 6.17 6.25
CA ARG A 26 15.21 7.53 5.94
C ARG A 26 16.64 7.53 5.42
N GLU A 27 17.54 6.82 6.10
CA GLU A 27 18.94 6.68 5.70
C GLU A 27 19.09 6.08 4.29
N LEU A 28 18.33 5.02 3.99
CA LEU A 28 18.28 4.41 2.66
C LEU A 28 17.79 5.38 1.57
N LEU A 29 16.81 6.22 1.88
CA LEU A 29 16.30 7.21 0.92
C LEU A 29 17.34 8.30 0.62
N VAL A 30 18.11 8.70 1.62
CA VAL A 30 19.17 9.70 1.47
C VAL A 30 20.36 9.15 0.69
N SER A 31 20.73 7.88 0.90
CA SER A 31 21.86 7.26 0.19
C SER A 31 21.57 6.92 -1.27
N GLU A 32 20.29 6.85 -1.68
CA GLU A 32 19.89 6.43 -3.02
C GLU A 32 18.96 7.42 -3.76
N PRO A 33 19.33 8.72 -3.89
CA PRO A 33 18.41 9.78 -4.33
C PRO A 33 17.94 9.64 -5.78
N ARG A 34 18.66 8.87 -6.61
CA ARG A 34 18.32 8.64 -8.03
C ARG A 34 17.29 7.54 -8.25
N ARG A 35 17.01 6.71 -7.23
CA ARG A 35 16.11 5.56 -7.38
C ARG A 35 14.65 6.00 -7.31
N ASN A 36 13.82 5.40 -8.17
CA ASN A 36 12.38 5.65 -8.13
C ASN A 36 11.72 4.85 -6.97
N ARG A 37 10.47 5.20 -6.65
CA ARG A 37 9.71 4.58 -5.55
C ARG A 37 9.55 3.04 -5.68
N LEU A 38 9.60 2.48 -6.89
CA LEU A 38 9.57 1.02 -7.12
C LEU A 38 10.90 0.38 -6.70
N GLN A 39 12.01 0.95 -7.15
CA GLN A 39 13.35 0.48 -6.78
C GLN A 39 13.56 0.58 -5.27
N LEU A 40 13.24 1.73 -4.68
CA LEU A 40 13.35 1.95 -3.24
C LEU A 40 12.51 0.94 -2.43
N SER A 41 11.28 0.63 -2.86
CA SER A 41 10.45 -0.36 -2.17
C SER A 41 11.06 -1.77 -2.16
N ARG A 42 11.88 -2.12 -3.15
CA ARG A 42 12.56 -3.42 -3.19
C ARG A 42 13.73 -3.46 -2.20
N VAL A 43 14.50 -2.37 -2.16
CA VAL A 43 15.65 -2.20 -1.25
C VAL A 43 15.18 -2.24 0.19
N VAL A 44 14.14 -1.47 0.52
CA VAL A 44 13.55 -1.48 1.87
C VAL A 44 12.99 -2.87 2.23
N CYS A 45 12.37 -3.58 1.28
CA CYS A 45 11.96 -4.97 1.51
C CYS A 45 13.13 -5.90 1.82
N ASP A 46 14.28 -5.72 1.18
CA ASP A 46 15.46 -6.53 1.47
C ASP A 46 16.05 -6.18 2.84
N GLU A 47 16.22 -4.88 3.11
CA GLU A 47 16.76 -4.37 4.38
C GLU A 47 15.96 -4.86 5.59
N LEU A 48 14.63 -4.78 5.51
CA LEU A 48 13.73 -5.12 6.61
C LEU A 48 13.29 -6.59 6.61
N GLY A 49 13.85 -7.41 5.70
CA GLY A 49 13.46 -8.79 5.49
C GLY A 49 11.96 -8.96 5.19
N TRP A 50 11.31 -7.96 4.58
CA TRP A 50 9.85 -7.93 4.44
C TRP A 50 9.39 -8.78 3.25
N ARG A 51 9.18 -10.07 3.55
CA ARG A 51 8.82 -11.11 2.59
C ARG A 51 7.45 -11.74 2.89
N SER A 52 6.90 -12.38 1.86
CA SER A 52 5.75 -13.28 1.96
C SER A 52 6.18 -14.65 2.52
N PRO A 53 5.24 -15.52 2.94
CA PRO A 53 5.55 -16.89 3.33
C PRO A 53 6.29 -17.68 2.24
N ALA A 54 6.06 -17.35 0.97
CA ALA A 54 6.77 -17.93 -0.17
C ALA A 54 8.12 -17.25 -0.49
N GLY A 55 8.68 -16.43 0.42
CA GLY A 55 9.99 -15.78 0.28
C GLY A 55 10.05 -14.58 -0.68
N ARG A 56 8.98 -14.32 -1.45
CA ARG A 56 8.91 -13.15 -2.35
C ARG A 56 8.84 -11.85 -1.56
N ARG A 57 9.53 -10.79 -2.02
CA ARG A 57 9.43 -9.44 -1.45
C ARG A 57 7.97 -8.96 -1.43
N LYS A 58 7.58 -8.23 -0.39
CA LYS A 58 6.30 -7.52 -0.33
C LYS A 58 6.40 -6.10 -0.89
N ASP A 59 7.04 -5.92 -2.04
CA ASP A 59 7.39 -4.60 -2.59
C ASP A 59 6.16 -3.72 -2.89
N MET A 60 5.03 -4.31 -3.26
CA MET A 60 3.76 -3.59 -3.40
C MET A 60 3.23 -3.05 -2.05
N SER A 61 3.16 -3.90 -1.02
CA SER A 61 2.79 -3.46 0.34
C SER A 61 3.78 -2.45 0.89
N CYS A 62 5.08 -2.65 0.64
CA CYS A 62 6.12 -1.74 1.05
C CYS A 62 5.99 -0.37 0.41
N ARG A 63 5.73 -0.31 -0.89
CA ARG A 63 5.49 0.96 -1.56
C ARG A 63 4.28 1.69 -1.00
N VAL A 64 3.19 0.97 -0.70
CA VAL A 64 2.00 1.58 -0.08
C VAL A 64 2.31 2.09 1.32
N ALA A 65 3.05 1.33 2.13
CA ALA A 65 3.49 1.75 3.46
C ALA A 65 4.36 3.01 3.39
N MET A 66 5.38 3.03 2.54
CA MET A 66 6.25 4.20 2.33
C MET A 66 5.45 5.43 1.86
N LEU A 67 4.48 5.26 0.97
CA LEU A 67 3.61 6.36 0.54
C LEU A 67 2.76 6.92 1.69
N ARG A 68 2.31 6.07 2.62
CA ARG A 68 1.56 6.51 3.82
C ARG A 68 2.48 7.20 4.81
N MET A 69 3.63 6.60 5.13
CA MET A 69 4.67 7.24 5.95
C MET A 69 5.05 8.63 5.42
N HIS A 70 5.14 8.79 4.09
CA HIS A 70 5.42 10.09 3.49
C HIS A 70 4.30 11.11 3.70
N ARG A 71 3.04 10.69 3.59
CA ARG A 71 1.87 11.53 3.86
C ARG A 71 1.79 11.92 5.34
N ASP A 72 2.21 11.01 6.21
CA ASP A 72 2.25 11.21 7.65
C ASP A 72 3.49 12.01 8.09
N GLY A 73 4.33 12.47 7.14
CA GLY A 73 5.52 13.27 7.42
C GLY A 73 6.70 12.50 8.01
N LEU A 74 6.62 11.16 8.06
CA LEU A 74 7.65 10.32 8.66
C LEU A 74 8.85 10.13 7.73
N ILE A 75 8.68 10.13 6.40
CA ILE A 75 9.77 10.00 5.44
C ILE A 75 9.56 10.94 4.24
N THR A 76 10.62 11.25 3.49
CA THR A 76 10.51 12.06 2.27
C THR A 76 10.79 11.19 1.04
N LEU A 77 9.77 10.94 0.23
CA LEU A 77 9.94 10.18 -1.02
C LEU A 77 10.24 11.10 -2.20
N PRO A 78 11.01 10.63 -3.20
CA PRO A 78 11.20 11.36 -4.44
C PRO A 78 9.85 11.56 -5.15
N PRO A 79 9.68 12.63 -5.95
CA PRO A 79 8.44 12.89 -6.67
C PRO A 79 8.10 11.74 -7.65
N PRO A 80 6.82 11.54 -8.00
CA PRO A 80 6.45 10.53 -8.99
C PRO A 80 6.99 10.93 -10.36
N GLN A 81 7.64 9.98 -11.05
CA GLN A 81 8.21 10.22 -12.39
C GLN A 81 7.17 10.18 -13.52
N LYS A 82 5.98 9.61 -13.26
CA LYS A 82 4.87 9.49 -14.22
C LYS A 82 3.54 9.77 -13.52
N GLY A 83 2.57 10.29 -14.27
CA GLY A 83 1.19 10.43 -13.80
C GLY A 83 0.57 9.06 -13.48
N ASN A 84 -0.42 9.03 -12.58
CA ASN A 84 -1.14 7.81 -12.26
C ASN A 84 -2.24 7.56 -13.32
N GLY A 85 -2.31 6.34 -13.85
CA GLY A 85 -3.38 5.93 -14.78
C GLY A 85 -4.74 5.73 -14.11
N ASN A 86 -4.80 5.74 -12.78
CA ASN A 86 -5.97 5.34 -11.98
C ASN A 86 -7.21 6.23 -12.16
N GLY A 87 -7.09 7.39 -12.80
CA GLY A 87 -8.23 8.25 -13.14
C GLY A 87 -8.91 7.90 -14.46
N ARG A 88 -8.28 7.09 -15.31
CA ARG A 88 -8.72 6.84 -16.70
C ARG A 88 -9.67 5.66 -16.85
N THR A 89 -9.88 4.90 -15.78
CA THR A 89 -10.67 3.65 -15.76
C THR A 89 -11.87 3.73 -14.84
N ARG A 90 -12.41 4.94 -14.59
CA ARG A 90 -13.70 5.03 -13.90
C ARG A 90 -14.78 4.46 -14.81
N PRO A 91 -15.49 3.38 -14.40
CA PRO A 91 -16.62 2.90 -15.17
C PRO A 91 -17.62 4.04 -15.34
N ARG A 92 -18.21 4.15 -16.52
CA ARG A 92 -19.32 5.09 -16.72
C ARG A 92 -20.46 4.64 -15.82
N LEU A 93 -20.86 5.48 -14.87
CA LEU A 93 -22.09 5.25 -14.11
C LEU A 93 -23.25 5.27 -15.11
N THR A 94 -24.04 4.21 -15.09
CA THR A 94 -25.30 4.11 -15.84
C THR A 94 -26.44 3.96 -14.84
N SER A 95 -27.69 4.04 -15.30
CA SER A 95 -28.86 3.78 -14.45
C SER A 95 -28.82 2.40 -13.77
N ALA A 96 -28.02 1.44 -14.27
CA ALA A 96 -27.81 0.16 -13.60
C ALA A 96 -27.11 0.29 -12.23
N SER A 97 -26.40 1.39 -12.00
CA SER A 97 -25.71 1.73 -10.75
C SER A 97 -26.54 2.59 -9.80
N ASP A 98 -27.78 2.94 -10.16
CA ASP A 98 -28.65 3.72 -9.28
C ASP A 98 -28.95 2.93 -7.99
N PRO A 99 -29.05 3.61 -6.83
CA PRO A 99 -29.43 2.97 -5.58
C PRO A 99 -30.76 2.20 -5.75
N ARG A 100 -30.74 0.94 -5.34
CA ARG A 100 -31.93 0.09 -5.27
C ARG A 100 -32.30 -0.17 -3.82
N GLU A 101 -33.44 -0.83 -3.62
CA GLU A 101 -33.87 -1.26 -2.31
C GLU A 101 -32.76 -2.04 -1.59
N PRO A 102 -32.45 -1.70 -0.32
CA PRO A 102 -31.44 -2.41 0.46
C PRO A 102 -31.76 -3.90 0.57
N ILE A 103 -30.75 -4.75 0.38
CA ILE A 103 -30.88 -6.18 0.64
C ILE A 103 -30.73 -6.40 2.15
N THR A 104 -31.83 -6.75 2.82
CA THR A 104 -31.87 -6.96 4.29
C THR A 104 -31.81 -8.43 4.71
N LEU A 105 -31.51 -9.34 3.77
CA LEU A 105 -31.45 -10.77 4.02
C LEU A 105 -30.13 -11.17 4.72
N PRO A 106 -30.13 -12.22 5.56
CA PRO A 106 -28.88 -12.77 6.08
C PRO A 106 -28.02 -13.31 4.93
N ALA A 107 -26.70 -13.24 5.07
CA ALA A 107 -25.76 -13.63 4.00
C ALA A 107 -25.97 -15.08 3.48
N GLY A 108 -26.39 -16.00 4.36
CA GLY A 108 -26.71 -17.39 3.98
C GLY A 108 -28.01 -17.58 3.21
N ALA A 109 -28.83 -16.53 3.08
CA ALA A 109 -30.05 -16.52 2.26
C ALA A 109 -29.85 -15.78 0.92
N LEU A 110 -28.63 -15.34 0.61
CA LEU A 110 -28.29 -14.89 -0.73
C LEU A 110 -28.34 -16.10 -1.67
N GLY A 111 -28.99 -15.92 -2.83
CA GLY A 111 -29.10 -16.97 -3.84
C GLY A 111 -27.75 -17.34 -4.47
N GLU A 112 -27.80 -18.31 -5.39
CA GLU A 112 -26.61 -18.75 -6.13
C GLU A 112 -25.96 -17.61 -6.93
N LEU A 113 -24.62 -17.55 -6.93
CA LEU A 113 -23.88 -16.58 -7.72
C LEU A 113 -23.94 -16.95 -9.20
N LEU A 114 -24.62 -16.13 -9.99
CA LEU A 114 -24.70 -16.30 -11.44
C LEU A 114 -23.69 -15.40 -12.14
N PHE A 115 -22.81 -16.00 -12.94
CA PHE A 115 -21.89 -15.27 -13.82
C PHE A 115 -22.53 -15.09 -15.19
N ARG A 116 -22.58 -13.85 -15.69
CA ARG A 116 -23.05 -13.53 -17.04
C ARG A 116 -21.95 -12.80 -17.81
N PRO A 117 -21.57 -13.28 -19.01
CA PRO A 117 -20.66 -12.54 -19.86
C PRO A 117 -21.34 -11.26 -20.34
N VAL A 118 -20.61 -10.14 -20.26
CA VAL A 118 -21.06 -8.84 -20.78
C VAL A 118 -20.31 -8.61 -22.08
N ASN A 119 -21.04 -8.60 -23.20
CA ASN A 119 -20.50 -8.16 -24.48
C ASN A 119 -20.60 -6.63 -24.52
N THR A 120 -19.46 -5.98 -24.64
CA THR A 120 -19.33 -4.51 -24.77
C THR A 120 -19.00 -4.14 -26.20
#